data_AF-A0A914V4C7-F1
#
_entry.id   AF-A0A914V4C7-F1
#
_cell.length_a   1.000
_cell.length_b   1.000
_cell.length_c   1.000
_cell.angle_alpha   90.00
_cell.angle_beta   90.00
_cell.angle_gamma   90.00
#
_symmetry.space_group_name_H-M   'P 1'
#
loop_
_entity.id
_entity.type
_entity.pdbx_description
1 polymer ?
#
loop_
_entity_poly.entity_id
_entity_poly.type
_entity_poly.pdbx_seq_one_letter_code
_entity_poly.pdbx_strand_id
1 'polypeptide(L)'
;LVHEKEIKGCPFALDVMNGKLLAAINSSVRLFEWTPEKELRLECSHFNFITALYLKTKGDFVLAGDIMRSVCLLAYKSVESTFEEIARDYNPNWMTSVEIIDDDTFLGAENSFNMYTVQKDSAATTDEDRMRLQACDGRPAEHVSYQTGAFMGRPEKSGPCN
;
A
#
# COMPACT_ATOMS: atom_id res chain seq x y z
N LEU A 1 2.85 28.97 0.77
CA LEU A 1 3.29 27.73 1.45
C LEU A 1 2.53 27.61 2.76
N VAL A 2 1.85 26.49 3.04
CA VAL A 2 1.04 26.31 4.26
C VAL A 2 1.87 25.71 5.39
N HIS A 3 2.66 24.68 5.10
CA HIS A 3 3.63 24.06 6.01
C HIS A 3 4.69 23.34 5.17
N GLU A 4 5.88 23.16 5.74
CA GLU A 4 6.94 22.33 5.17
C GLU A 4 7.54 21.45 6.26
N LYS A 5 7.84 20.20 5.92
CA LYS A 5 8.44 19.23 6.84
C LYS A 5 9.68 18.63 6.18
N GLU A 6 10.83 18.85 6.79
CA GLU A 6 12.05 18.21 6.34
C GLU A 6 12.01 16.70 6.63
N ILE A 7 12.33 15.90 5.63
CA ILE A 7 12.42 14.44 5.70
C ILE A 7 13.78 13.96 5.22
N LYS A 8 14.28 12.88 5.83
CA LYS A 8 15.55 12.25 5.45
C LYS A 8 15.29 11.17 4.40
N GLY A 9 15.10 11.58 3.15
CA GLY A 9 14.89 10.66 2.03
C GLY A 9 13.94 11.21 0.96
N CYS A 10 13.60 10.38 -0.02
CA CYS A 10 12.65 10.72 -1.07
C CYS A 10 11.25 10.22 -0.69
N PRO A 11 10.20 11.07 -0.73
CA PRO A 11 8.82 10.64 -0.55
C PRO A 11 8.30 10.06 -1.89
N PHE A 12 8.37 8.74 -2.06
CA PHE A 12 7.98 8.07 -3.31
C PHE A 12 6.47 8.04 -3.53
N ALA A 13 5.70 7.84 -2.46
CA ALA A 13 4.25 7.83 -2.49
C ALA A 13 3.68 8.53 -1.27
N LEU A 14 2.51 9.15 -1.45
CA LEU A 14 1.71 9.77 -0.42
C LEU A 14 0.27 9.26 -0.54
N ASP A 15 -0.38 9.01 0.58
CA ASP A 15 -1.79 8.68 0.64
C ASP A 15 -2.43 9.26 1.92
N VAL A 16 -3.75 9.21 2.02
CA VAL A 16 -4.49 9.73 3.18
C VAL A 16 -5.19 8.59 3.90
N MET A 17 -4.91 8.44 5.19
CA MET A 17 -5.54 7.41 6.04
C MET A 17 -6.15 8.08 7.26
N ASN A 18 -7.45 7.95 7.46
CA ASN A 18 -8.17 8.47 8.64
C ASN A 18 -7.89 9.95 8.95
N GLY A 19 -7.77 10.79 7.91
CA GLY A 19 -7.46 12.22 8.05
C GLY A 19 -5.99 12.55 8.35
N LYS A 20 -5.12 11.53 8.39
CA LYS A 20 -3.67 11.65 8.56
C LYS A 20 -2.95 11.44 7.23
N LEU A 21 -1.76 12.01 7.09
CA LEU A 21 -0.93 11.90 5.89
C LEU A 21 0.00 10.68 6.01
N LEU A 22 -0.19 9.70 5.14
CA LEU A 22 0.68 8.55 5.01
C LEU A 22 1.74 8.85 3.93
N ALA A 23 3.00 8.52 4.20
CA ALA A 23 4.11 8.73 3.27
C ALA A 23 5.06 7.54 3.22
N ALA A 24 5.41 7.09 2.02
CA ALA A 24 6.49 6.15 1.77
C ALA A 24 7.78 6.93 1.51
N ILE A 25 8.74 6.80 2.42
CA ILE A 25 10.02 7.52 2.40
C ILE A 25 11.15 6.49 2.42
N ASN A 26 11.79 6.26 1.27
CA ASN A 26 12.81 5.23 1.08
C ASN A 26 12.36 3.87 1.66
N SER A 27 13.08 3.36 2.67
CA SER A 27 12.83 2.08 3.34
C SER A 27 11.79 2.13 4.47
N SER A 28 11.05 3.24 4.60
CA SER A 28 10.09 3.45 5.69
C SER A 28 8.73 3.93 5.20
N VAL A 29 7.67 3.48 5.85
CA VAL A 29 6.31 4.02 5.70
C VAL A 29 5.98 4.77 6.98
N ARG A 30 5.58 6.04 6.86
CA ARG A 30 5.40 6.95 8.00
C ARG A 30 4.02 7.59 7.97
N LEU A 31 3.42 7.72 9.15
CA LEU A 31 2.14 8.41 9.33
C LEU A 31 2.36 9.75 10.03
N PHE A 32 1.80 10.80 9.47
CA PHE A 32 1.87 12.16 9.99
C PHE A 32 0.47 12.65 10.34
N GLU A 33 0.32 13.15 11.56
CA GLU A 33 -0.86 13.86 12.01
C GLU A 33 -0.75 15.33 11.64
N TRP A 34 -1.87 15.92 11.20
CA TRP A 34 -1.98 17.36 10.98
C TRP A 34 -2.56 18.03 12.23
N THR A 35 -1.75 18.83 12.92
CA THR A 35 -2.17 19.45 14.18
C THR A 35 -3.00 20.73 13.97
N PRO A 36 -3.78 21.17 14.98
CA PRO A 36 -4.49 22.46 14.92
C PRO A 36 -3.58 23.68 14.68
N GLU A 37 -2.32 23.59 15.09
CA GLU A 37 -1.28 24.59 14.86
C GLU A 37 -0.76 24.60 13.41
N LYS A 38 -1.33 23.76 12.54
CA LYS A 38 -0.97 23.59 11.12
C LYS A 38 0.44 23.04 10.94
N GLU A 39 0.79 22.04 11.72
CA GLU A 39 2.07 21.33 11.63
C GLU A 39 1.89 19.84 11.33
N LEU A 40 2.83 19.27 10.57
CA LEU A 40 2.93 17.81 10.40
C LEU A 40 3.77 17.21 11.53
N ARG A 41 3.08 16.48 12.41
CA ARG A 41 3.70 15.71 13.49
C ARG A 41 3.84 14.25 13.08
N LEU A 42 5.04 13.71 13.17
CA LEU A 42 5.26 12.28 12.96
C LEU A 42 4.61 11.52 14.10
N GLU A 43 3.72 10.59 13.77
CA GLU A 43 3.04 9.77 14.75
C GLU A 43 3.69 8.39 14.85
N CYS A 44 3.81 7.68 13.73
CA CYS A 44 4.39 6.34 13.70
C CYS A 44 5.18 6.08 12.42
N SER A 45 6.01 5.04 12.46
CA SER A 45 6.85 4.64 11.33
C SER A 45 7.04 3.14 11.34
N HIS A 46 6.83 2.51 10.19
CA HIS A 46 7.23 1.14 9.92
C HIS A 46 8.50 1.14 9.07
N PHE A 47 9.44 0.29 9.43
CA PHE A 47 10.65 0.01 8.65
C PHE A 47 10.47 -1.36 7.98
N ASN A 48 11.52 -2.01 7.46
CA ASN A 48 11.41 -3.31 6.77
C ASN A 48 10.93 -3.25 5.30
N PHE A 49 11.25 -2.16 4.61
CA PHE A 49 11.21 -2.07 3.14
C PHE A 49 12.63 -1.90 2.60
N ILE A 50 12.90 -2.37 1.39
CA ILE A 50 14.11 -1.97 0.65
C ILE A 50 13.87 -0.56 0.12
N THR A 51 12.79 -0.38 -0.63
CA THR A 51 12.25 0.94 -0.98
C THR A 51 10.74 0.82 -1.19
N ALA A 52 9.95 1.46 -0.34
CA ALA A 52 8.51 1.56 -0.50
C ALA A 52 8.20 2.58 -1.60
N LEU A 53 7.65 2.10 -2.72
CA LEU A 53 7.37 2.91 -3.90
C LEU A 53 5.89 3.24 -4.07
N TYR A 54 5.02 2.35 -3.61
CA TYR A 54 3.57 2.46 -3.82
C TYR A 54 2.83 2.27 -2.51
N LEU A 55 1.76 3.04 -2.32
CA LEU A 55 0.89 2.97 -1.15
C LEU A 55 -0.56 2.98 -1.59
N LYS A 56 -1.37 2.13 -0.94
CA LYS A 56 -2.82 2.14 -1.01
C LYS A 56 -3.39 1.92 0.37
N THR A 57 -4.49 2.58 0.67
CA THR A 57 -5.13 2.53 1.99
C THR A 57 -6.58 2.10 1.88
N LYS A 58 -7.03 1.30 2.85
CA LYS A 58 -8.42 0.89 2.99
C LYS A 58 -8.76 0.72 4.46
N GLY A 59 -9.52 1.67 5.02
CA GLY A 59 -9.76 1.73 6.46
C GLY A 59 -8.44 1.85 7.22
N ASP A 60 -8.17 0.92 8.13
CA ASP A 60 -6.93 0.87 8.92
C ASP A 60 -5.81 0.03 8.25
N PHE A 61 -6.07 -0.54 7.07
CA PHE A 61 -5.08 -1.30 6.31
C PHE A 61 -4.33 -0.43 5.32
N VAL A 62 -3.03 -0.69 5.22
CA VAL A 62 -2.10 -0.07 4.28
C VAL A 62 -1.43 -1.17 3.47
N LEU A 63 -1.63 -1.15 2.15
CA LEU A 63 -0.88 -1.98 1.22
C LEU A 63 0.31 -1.19 0.69
N ALA A 64 1.51 -1.70 0.92
CA ALA A 64 2.76 -1.10 0.48
C ALA A 64 3.44 -1.98 -0.57
N GLY A 65 3.77 -1.41 -1.73
CA GLY A 65 4.57 -2.04 -2.78
C GLY A 65 6.05 -1.70 -2.62
N ASP A 66 6.89 -2.72 -2.51
CA ASP A 66 8.35 -2.59 -2.41
C ASP A 66 9.00 -2.73 -3.80
N ILE A 67 10.13 -2.07 -4.03
CA ILE A 67 10.86 -2.16 -5.29
C ILE A 67 11.25 -3.60 -5.68
N MET A 68 11.52 -4.48 -4.72
CA MET A 68 11.94 -5.87 -5.01
C MET A 68 11.44 -6.92 -4.02
N ARG A 69 10.67 -6.52 -3.00
CA ARG A 69 10.06 -7.44 -2.01
C ARG A 69 8.55 -7.50 -2.14
N SER A 70 8.05 -7.49 -3.38
CA SER A 70 6.62 -7.61 -3.69
C SER A 70 5.76 -6.65 -2.86
N VAL A 71 4.69 -7.15 -2.25
CA VAL A 71 3.74 -6.37 -1.45
C VAL A 71 3.77 -6.75 0.04
N CYS A 72 3.47 -5.76 0.87
CA CYS A 72 3.35 -5.90 2.32
C CYS A 72 2.06 -5.24 2.80
N LEU A 73 1.31 -5.95 3.65
CA LEU A 73 0.10 -5.46 4.29
C LEU A 73 0.41 -5.03 5.72
N LEU A 74 0.20 -3.75 6.01
CA LEU A 74 0.30 -3.18 7.35
C LEU A 74 -1.11 -2.88 7.87
N ALA A 75 -1.30 -2.99 9.17
CA ALA A 75 -2.46 -2.47 9.88
C ALA A 75 -2.03 -1.38 10.85
N TYR A 76 -2.75 -0.27 10.87
CA TYR A 76 -2.53 0.79 11.84
C TYR A 76 -3.35 0.53 13.11
N LYS A 77 -2.67 0.44 14.26
CA LYS A 77 -3.30 0.33 15.57
C LYS A 77 -3.45 1.73 16.17
N SER A 78 -4.65 2.28 16.07
CA SER A 78 -4.95 3.65 16.53
C SER A 78 -4.71 3.86 18.03
N VAL A 79 -4.95 2.85 18.87
CA VAL A 79 -4.75 2.93 20.32
C VAL A 79 -3.27 3.00 20.69
N GLU A 80 -2.43 2.26 19.97
CA GLU A 80 -1.00 2.17 20.23
C GLU A 80 -0.21 3.22 19.44
N SER A 81 -0.85 3.86 18.44
CA SER A 81 -0.20 4.71 17.44
C SER A 81 0.99 3.99 16.79
N THR A 82 0.79 2.74 16.36
CA THR A 82 1.81 1.90 15.73
C THR A 82 1.31 1.27 14.44
N PHE A 83 2.25 0.85 13.59
CA PHE A 83 1.96 -0.06 12.49
C PHE A 83 2.32 -1.49 12.91
N GLU A 84 1.44 -2.42 12.58
CA GLU A 84 1.67 -3.86 12.69
C GLU A 84 1.77 -4.43 11.27
N GLU A 85 2.82 -5.21 10.99
CA GLU A 85 2.94 -5.96 9.74
C GLU A 85 2.06 -7.21 9.85
N ILE A 86 0.97 -7.24 9.09
CA ILE A 86 -0.01 -8.33 9.14
C ILE A 86 0.45 -9.51 8.30
N ALA A 87 0.81 -9.23 7.04
CA ALA A 87 1.25 -10.25 6.11
C ALA A 87 2.13 -9.66 5.03
N ARG A 88 2.99 -10.50 4.45
CA ARG A 88 3.90 -10.12 3.37
C ARG A 88 3.97 -11.20 2.31
N ASP A 89 4.09 -10.79 1.06
CA ASP A 89 4.52 -11.67 -0.02
C ASP A 89 6.06 -11.70 -0.06
N TYR A 90 6.64 -12.89 0.12
CA TYR A 90 8.09 -13.07 0.13
C TYR A 90 8.69 -13.32 -1.26
N ASN A 91 7.87 -13.32 -2.31
CA ASN A 91 8.36 -13.44 -3.68
C ASN A 91 9.16 -12.19 -4.09
N PRO A 92 10.28 -12.35 -4.82
CA PRO A 92 11.12 -11.23 -5.25
C PRO A 92 10.55 -10.53 -6.49
N ASN A 93 9.32 -9.99 -6.39
CA ASN A 93 8.65 -9.30 -7.49
C ASN A 93 9.03 -7.81 -7.49
N TRP A 94 9.34 -7.28 -8.69
CA TRP A 94 9.74 -5.89 -8.87
C TRP A 94 8.53 -5.04 -9.21
N MET A 95 7.97 -4.39 -8.20
CA MET A 95 6.65 -3.77 -8.32
C MET A 95 6.63 -2.55 -9.23
N THR A 96 5.56 -2.42 -10.00
CA THR A 96 5.25 -1.24 -10.83
C THR A 96 3.94 -0.57 -10.43
N SER A 97 3.01 -1.32 -9.83
CA SER A 97 1.78 -0.79 -9.22
C SER A 97 1.17 -1.79 -8.22
N VAL A 98 0.33 -1.28 -7.31
CA VAL A 98 -0.43 -2.09 -6.34
C VAL A 98 -1.84 -1.53 -6.19
N GLU A 99 -2.81 -2.40 -5.92
CA GLU A 99 -4.20 -2.00 -5.63
C GLU A 99 -4.87 -2.95 -4.63
N ILE A 100 -5.78 -2.43 -3.81
CA ILE A 100 -6.59 -3.23 -2.88
C ILE A 100 -7.92 -3.56 -3.58
N ILE A 101 -8.21 -4.86 -3.79
CA ILE A 101 -9.47 -5.29 -4.44
C ILE A 101 -10.57 -5.42 -3.41
N ASP A 102 -10.34 -6.21 -2.37
CA ASP A 102 -11.28 -6.44 -1.28
C ASP A 102 -10.54 -6.46 0.07
N ASP A 103 -11.14 -6.99 1.15
CA ASP A 103 -10.51 -6.97 2.48
C ASP A 103 -9.40 -8.02 2.63
N ASP A 104 -9.40 -9.03 1.77
CA ASP A 104 -8.50 -10.18 1.84
C ASP A 104 -7.60 -10.29 0.60
N THR A 105 -8.00 -9.70 -0.53
CA THR A 105 -7.40 -9.83 -1.86
C THR A 105 -6.75 -8.52 -2.32
N PHE A 106 -5.50 -8.63 -2.76
CA PHE A 106 -4.66 -7.53 -3.21
C PHE A 106 -4.12 -7.83 -4.61
N LEU A 107 -3.90 -6.78 -5.39
CA LEU A 107 -3.40 -6.85 -6.76
C LEU A 107 -2.01 -6.22 -6.84
N GLY A 108 -1.08 -6.91 -7.48
CA GLY A 108 0.24 -6.39 -7.81
C GLY A 108 0.49 -6.47 -9.31
N ALA A 109 1.17 -5.46 -9.85
CA ALA A 109 1.80 -5.54 -11.16
C ALA A 109 3.31 -5.41 -11.02
N GLU A 110 4.06 -6.13 -11.85
CA GLU A 110 5.52 -6.15 -11.82
C GLU A 110 6.17 -5.68 -13.13
N ASN A 111 7.49 -5.51 -13.11
CA ASN A 111 8.28 -4.99 -14.23
C ASN A 111 8.29 -5.89 -15.48
N SER A 112 7.97 -7.18 -15.32
CA SER A 112 7.84 -8.14 -16.42
C SER A 112 6.49 -8.06 -17.14
N PHE A 113 5.71 -7.01 -16.86
CA PHE A 113 4.34 -6.78 -17.39
C PHE A 113 3.33 -7.84 -16.94
N ASN A 114 3.58 -8.49 -15.81
CA ASN A 114 2.65 -9.45 -15.23
C ASN A 114 1.81 -8.79 -14.16
N MET A 115 0.58 -9.29 -14.01
CA MET A 115 -0.28 -8.99 -12.88
C MET A 115 -0.58 -10.26 -12.12
N TYR A 116 -0.65 -10.14 -10.81
CA TYR A 116 -0.93 -11.26 -9.90
C TYR A 116 -1.79 -10.77 -8.74
N THR A 117 -2.60 -11.68 -8.20
CA THR A 117 -3.39 -11.43 -7.02
C THR A 117 -2.87 -12.25 -5.86
N VAL A 118 -2.75 -11.62 -4.71
CA VAL A 118 -2.43 -12.30 -3.45
C VAL A 118 -3.55 -12.14 -2.46
N GLN A 119 -3.74 -13.13 -1.60
CA GLN A 119 -4.75 -13.15 -0.58
C GLN A 119 -4.14 -13.38 0.80
N LYS A 120 -4.70 -12.74 1.82
CA LYS A 120 -4.40 -13.06 3.22
C LYS A 120 -5.20 -14.30 3.63
N ASP A 121 -4.52 -15.30 4.19
CA ASP A 121 -5.22 -16.47 4.74
C ASP A 121 -5.73 -16.17 6.15
N SER A 122 -7.01 -15.78 6.24
CA SER A 122 -7.65 -15.52 7.53
C SER A 122 -7.99 -16.80 8.32
N ALA A 123 -7.99 -17.96 7.65
CA ALA A 123 -8.30 -19.25 8.23
C ALA A 123 -7.06 -20.04 8.66
N ALA A 124 -5.86 -19.52 8.36
CA ALA A 124 -4.58 -20.13 8.72
C ALA A 124 -4.52 -20.48 10.22
N THR A 125 -4.06 -21.69 10.50
CA THR A 125 -4.00 -22.26 11.86
C THR A 125 -2.70 -21.91 12.57
N THR A 126 -1.66 -21.52 11.84
CA THR A 126 -0.36 -21.10 12.38
C THR A 126 -0.14 -19.60 12.17
N ASP A 127 0.58 -18.96 13.09
CA ASP A 127 0.95 -17.54 12.95
C ASP A 127 1.86 -17.32 11.73
N GLU A 128 2.75 -18.27 11.43
CA GLU A 128 3.64 -18.19 10.26
C GLU A 128 2.88 -18.14 8.94
N ASP A 129 1.79 -18.91 8.83
CA ASP A 129 0.97 -18.93 7.62
C ASP A 129 0.12 -17.66 7.51
N ARG A 130 -0.35 -17.09 8.64
CA ARG A 130 -1.07 -15.79 8.67
C ARG A 130 -0.19 -14.63 8.20
N MET A 131 1.11 -14.70 8.47
CA MET A 131 2.08 -13.68 8.07
C MET A 131 2.47 -13.76 6.58
N ARG A 132 2.01 -14.78 5.84
CA ARG A 132 2.29 -14.95 4.41
C ARG A 132 1.08 -14.61 3.57
N LEU A 133 1.29 -13.77 2.56
CA LEU A 133 0.32 -13.59 1.48
C LEU A 133 0.49 -14.73 0.47
N GLN A 134 -0.61 -15.37 0.10
CA GLN A 134 -0.61 -16.50 -0.85
C GLN A 134 -1.14 -16.06 -2.21
N ALA A 135 -0.57 -16.57 -3.30
CA ALA A 135 -1.12 -16.36 -4.63
C ALA A 135 -2.47 -17.07 -4.77
N CYS A 136 -3.45 -16.42 -5.40
CA CYS A 136 -4.76 -17.02 -5.63
C CYS A 136 -4.72 -18.04 -6.79
N ASP A 137 -4.39 -19.31 -6.52
CA ASP A 137 -4.32 -20.39 -7.54
C ASP A 137 -5.69 -21.00 -7.94
N GLY A 138 -6.80 -20.28 -7.73
CA GLY A 138 -8.18 -20.82 -7.88
C GLY A 138 -8.91 -20.50 -9.20
N ARG A 139 -8.31 -19.72 -10.10
CA ARG A 139 -8.75 -19.54 -11.49
C ARG A 139 -7.50 -19.70 -12.36
N PRO A 140 -7.57 -20.07 -13.64
CA PRO A 140 -6.38 -20.18 -14.45
C PRO A 140 -5.69 -18.81 -14.41
N ALA A 141 -4.60 -18.71 -13.64
CA ALA A 141 -3.59 -17.71 -13.84
C ALA A 141 -2.87 -18.10 -15.13
N GLU A 142 -3.59 -18.04 -16.25
CA GLU A 142 -2.94 -17.53 -17.43
C GLU A 142 -2.36 -16.20 -16.98
N HIS A 143 -1.04 -16.12 -17.02
CA HIS A 143 -0.26 -14.92 -17.05
C HIS A 143 -1.05 -13.77 -17.71
N VAL A 144 -1.81 -13.00 -16.92
CA VAL A 144 -2.61 -11.91 -17.50
C VAL A 144 -1.73 -10.69 -17.51
N SER A 145 -0.98 -10.54 -18.60
CA SER A 145 -0.27 -9.32 -18.91
C SER A 145 -1.26 -8.25 -19.36
N TYR A 146 -1.94 -7.58 -18.43
CA TYR A 146 -2.57 -6.31 -18.79
C TYR A 146 -1.47 -5.24 -18.84
N GLN A 147 -1.11 -4.83 -20.05
CA GLN A 147 -0.40 -3.57 -20.24
C GLN A 147 -1.36 -2.43 -19.89
N THR A 148 -1.32 -1.89 -18.67
CA THR A 148 -2.07 -0.68 -18.32
C THR A 148 -1.41 0.56 -18.95
N GLY A 149 -1.68 0.76 -20.24
CA GLY A 149 -1.93 2.10 -20.76
C GLY A 149 -3.38 2.45 -20.45
N ALA A 150 -3.61 3.53 -19.70
CA ALA A 150 -4.91 4.08 -19.29
C ALA A 150 -5.52 3.57 -17.96
N PHE A 151 -5.02 4.11 -16.85
CA PHE A 151 -5.84 4.39 -15.65
C PHE A 151 -5.71 5.87 -15.22
N MET A 152 -5.41 6.77 -16.18
CA MET A 152 -5.62 8.21 -15.99
C MET A 152 -6.99 8.59 -16.55
N GLY A 153 -7.93 8.86 -15.64
CA GLY A 153 -9.26 9.34 -15.99
C GLY A 153 -10.13 9.44 -14.74
N ARG A 154 -9.93 10.50 -13.96
CA ARG A 154 -10.90 10.95 -12.96
C ARG A 154 -12.25 11.15 -13.71
N PRO A 155 -13.38 10.62 -13.24
CA PRO A 155 -14.66 10.97 -13.86
C PRO A 155 -14.95 12.44 -13.53
N GLU A 156 -14.83 13.31 -14.54
CA GLU A 156 -15.44 14.64 -14.47
C GLU A 156 -16.95 14.45 -14.38
N LYS A 157 -17.55 15.00 -13.33
CA LYS A 157 -19.00 15.07 -13.18
C LYS A 157 -19.54 15.99 -14.27
N SER A 158 -20.19 15.43 -15.30
CA SER A 158 -21.06 16.21 -16.17
C SER A 158 -22.29 16.64 -15.35
N GLY A 159 -22.34 17.93 -15.00
CA GLY A 159 -23.57 18.55 -14.52
C GLY A 159 -24.59 18.66 -15.66
N PRO A 160 -25.90 18.72 -15.35
CA PRO A 160 -26.93 18.89 -16.37
C PRO A 160 -26.85 20.31 -16.96
N CYS A 161 -26.77 20.42 -18.29
CA CYS A 161 -27.05 21.67 -19.00
C CYS A 161 -28.56 21.91 -19.02
N ASN A 162 -28.96 23.16 -18.75
CA ASN A 162 -30.31 23.68 -18.97
C ASN A 162 -30.76 23.50 -20.43
#